data_AF-A0A1A8F3G4-F1
#
_entry.id   AF-A0A1A8F3G4-F1
#
_cell.length_a   1.000
_cell.length_b   1.000
_cell.length_c   1.000
_cell.angle_alpha   90.00
_cell.angle_beta   90.00
_cell.angle_gamma   90.00
#
_symmetry.space_group_name_H-M   'P 1'
#
loop_
_entity.id
_entity.type
_entity.pdbx_description
1 polymer ?
#
loop_
_entity_poly.entity_id
_entity_poly.type
_entity_poly.pdbx_seq_one_letter_code
_entity_poly.pdbx_strand_id
1 'polypeptide(L)' 'PRGRSRDCIFTEIVLENNYTALQNAKYEGWYVAFTRKGRPIKASRTRENQREVHFIKRLHTGPPPFPNMDQSSHFEFT' A
#
# COMPACT_ATOMS: atom_id res chain seq x y z
N PRO A 1 6.36 12.07 -13.70
CA PRO A 1 5.65 10.79 -13.43
C PRO A 1 4.37 11.03 -12.58
N ARG A 2 3.18 10.92 -13.19
CA ARG A 2 1.89 11.28 -12.57
C ARG A 2 1.21 10.13 -11.79
N GLY A 3 2.00 9.23 -11.18
CA GLY A 3 1.45 8.08 -10.42
C GLY A 3 0.70 7.03 -11.24
N ARG A 4 0.70 7.12 -12.58
CA ARG A 4 -0.03 6.19 -13.48
C ARG A 4 0.77 4.95 -13.89
N SER A 5 2.04 4.89 -13.55
CA SER A 5 2.89 3.74 -13.90
C SER A 5 2.58 2.58 -12.95
N ARG A 6 2.75 1.34 -13.42
CA ARG A 6 2.48 0.12 -12.64
C ARG A 6 3.35 0.00 -11.38
N ASP A 7 4.46 0.71 -11.31
CA ASP A 7 5.29 0.82 -10.09
C ASP A 7 4.65 1.65 -8.97
N CYS A 8 3.67 2.49 -9.30
CA CYS A 8 2.91 3.33 -8.37
C CYS A 8 1.53 2.73 -8.00
N ILE A 9 1.18 1.59 -8.59
CA ILE A 9 -0.10 0.91 -8.37
C ILE A 9 0.14 -0.27 -7.41
N PHE A 10 -0.76 -0.42 -6.43
CA PHE A 10 -0.70 -1.50 -5.44
C PHE A 10 -2.03 -2.23 -5.37
N THR A 11 -1.97 -3.56 -5.28
CA THR A 11 -3.11 -4.42 -5.00
C THR A 11 -3.32 -4.45 -3.49
N GLU A 12 -4.54 -4.12 -3.05
CA GLU A 12 -4.96 -4.34 -1.67
C GLU A 12 -5.36 -5.80 -1.48
N ILE A 13 -4.74 -6.49 -0.52
CA ILE A 13 -5.01 -7.88 -0.20
C ILE A 13 -5.49 -7.97 1.24
N VAL A 14 -6.64 -8.61 1.47
CA VAL A 14 -7.08 -9.02 2.80
C VAL A 14 -6.48 -10.40 3.08
N LEU A 15 -5.57 -10.46 4.05
CA LEU A 15 -4.87 -11.67 4.43
C LEU A 15 -5.74 -12.58 5.30
N GLU A 16 -5.38 -13.85 5.40
CA GLU A 16 -6.06 -14.85 6.25
C GLU A 16 -6.13 -14.45 7.73
N ASN A 17 -5.17 -13.66 8.19
CA ASN A 17 -5.11 -13.15 9.56
C ASN A 17 -5.90 -11.83 9.77
N ASN A 18 -6.72 -11.43 8.79
CA ASN A 18 -7.55 -10.22 8.77
C ASN A 18 -6.77 -8.89 8.75
N TYR A 19 -5.47 -8.92 8.44
CA TYR A 19 -4.71 -7.71 8.13
C TYR A 19 -4.74 -7.38 6.64
N THR A 20 -4.44 -6.13 6.31
CA THR A 20 -4.28 -5.68 4.92
C THR A 20 -2.81 -5.73 4.52
N ALA A 21 -2.51 -6.27 3.34
CA ALA A 21 -1.22 -6.11 2.68
C ALA A 21 -1.37 -5.27 1.39
N LEU A 22 -0.31 -4.58 1.01
CA LEU A 22 -0.24 -3.77 -0.22
C LEU A 22 0.87 -4.31 -1.10
N GLN A 23 0.53 -5.04 -2.16
CA GLN A 23 1.49 -5.66 -3.08
C GLN A 23 1.67 -4.79 -4.33
N ASN A 24 2.91 -4.60 -4.80
CA ASN A 24 3.17 -3.81 -6.00
C ASN A 24 2.61 -4.49 -7.27
N ALA A 25 1.88 -3.76 -8.11
CA ALA A 25 1.23 -4.32 -9.31
C ALA A 25 2.17 -4.61 -10.48
N LYS A 26 3.42 -4.14 -10.42
CA LYS A 26 4.49 -4.47 -11.38
C LYS A 26 5.36 -5.64 -10.91
N TYR A 27 5.59 -5.75 -9.60
CA TYR A 27 6.49 -6.75 -9.01
C TYR A 27 5.74 -7.63 -8.01
N GLU A 28 5.36 -8.83 -8.45
CA GLU A 28 4.70 -9.81 -7.60
C GLU A 28 5.61 -10.21 -6.43
N GLY A 29 5.01 -10.42 -5.25
CA GLY A 29 5.72 -10.74 -4.02
C GLY A 29 6.46 -9.56 -3.36
N TRP A 30 6.39 -8.35 -3.93
CA TRP A 30 6.94 -7.14 -3.31
C TRP A 30 5.84 -6.36 -2.59
N TYR A 31 6.03 -6.16 -1.29
CA TYR A 31 5.04 -5.52 -0.43
C TYR A 31 5.55 -4.17 0.12
N VAL A 32 4.61 -3.26 0.38
CA VAL A 32 4.90 -2.09 1.23
C VAL A 32 5.21 -2.61 2.63
N ALA A 33 6.29 -2.14 3.23
CA ALA A 33 6.73 -2.66 4.52
C ALA A 33 7.52 -1.64 5.35
N PHE A 34 7.28 -1.67 6.66
CA PHE A 34 8.03 -0.87 7.63
C PHE A 34 8.55 -1.73 8.76
N THR A 35 9.80 -1.48 9.16
CA THR A 35 10.37 -2.07 10.38
C THR A 35 9.59 -1.65 11.62
N ARG A 36 9.80 -2.34 12.73
CA ARG A 36 9.25 -1.97 14.05
C ARG A 36 9.55 -0.52 14.48
N LYS A 37 10.63 0.08 13.97
CA LYS A 37 11.00 1.49 14.23
C LYS A 37 10.41 2.48 13.20
N GLY A 38 9.48 2.03 12.36
CA GLY A 38 8.84 2.84 11.32
C GLY A 38 9.72 3.12 10.09
N ARG A 39 10.88 2.47 9.96
CA ARG A 39 11.76 2.67 8.79
C ARG A 39 11.31 1.83 7.60
N PRO A 40 11.36 2.34 6.35
CA PRO A 40 11.06 1.55 5.16
C PRO A 40 11.93 0.30 5.04
N ILE A 41 11.36 -0.79 4.52
CA ILE A 41 12.09 -2.02 4.19
C ILE A 41 12.23 -2.13 2.67
N LYS A 42 13.39 -2.60 2.20
CA LYS A 42 13.61 -2.88 0.78
C LYS A 42 12.65 -3.98 0.31
N ALA A 43 11.86 -3.71 -0.73
CA ALA A 43 10.82 -4.60 -1.24
C ALA A 43 11.29 -6.04 -1.52
N SER A 44 12.50 -6.21 -2.06
CA SER A 44 13.10 -7.53 -2.32
C SER A 44 13.34 -8.39 -1.06
N ARG A 45 13.16 -7.85 0.15
CA ARG A 45 13.28 -8.57 1.43
C ARG A 45 11.92 -8.88 2.09
N THR A 46 10.83 -8.45 1.46
CA THR A 46 9.48 -8.61 2.00
C THR A 46 8.91 -9.98 1.71
N ARG A 47 8.07 -10.48 2.60
CA ARG A 47 7.28 -11.71 2.46
C ARG A 47 5.94 -11.52 3.15
N GLU A 48 4.88 -12.12 2.63
CA GLU A 48 3.51 -11.92 3.13
C GLU A 48 3.32 -12.27 4.61
N ASN A 49 4.02 -13.27 5.11
CA ASN A 49 3.91 -13.74 6.49
C ASN A 49 4.65 -12.86 7.52
N GLN A 50 5.35 -11.81 7.10
CA GLN A 50 6.05 -10.88 7.98
C GLN A 50 5.08 -9.85 8.56
N ARG A 51 5.21 -9.49 9.83
CA ARG A 51 4.32 -8.47 10.45
C ARG A 51 4.55 -7.08 9.86
N GLU A 52 5.73 -6.83 9.33
CA GLU A 52 6.13 -5.56 8.74
C GLU A 52 5.35 -5.19 7.47
N VAL A 53 4.69 -6.17 6.82
CA VAL A 53 3.82 -5.95 5.66
C VAL A 53 2.33 -5.86 6.02
N HIS A 54 1.98 -5.98 7.30
CA HIS A 54 0.59 -6.01 7.78
C HIS A 54 0.13 -4.62 8.21
N PHE A 55 -0.96 -4.15 7.60
CA PHE A 55 -1.55 -2.83 7.84
C PHE A 55 -3.00 -2.92 8.32
N ILE A 56 -3.46 -1.84 8.94
CA ILE A 56 -4.86 -1.60 9.28
C ILE A 56 -5.26 -0.25 8.66
N LYS A 57 -6.31 -0.26 7.83
CA LYS A 57 -6.92 0.97 7.32
C LYS A 57 -7.67 1.66 8.45
N ARG A 58 -7.33 2.92 8.72
CA ARG A 58 -8.00 3.76 9.72
C ARG A 58 -8.82 4.83 9.01
N LEU A 59 -10.02 5.12 9.53
CA LEU A 59 -10.76 6.31 9.12
C LEU A 59 -9.95 7.54 9.51
N HIS A 60 -9.89 8.52 8.62
CA HIS A 60 -9.30 9.80 8.96
C HIS A 60 -10.26 10.51 9.94
N THR A 61 -9.70 11.08 11.00
CA THR A 61 -10.42 11.97 11.92
C THR A 61 -9.71 13.31 11.90
N GLY A 62 -10.38 14.35 11.43
CA GLY A 62 -9.81 15.70 11.25
C GLY A 62 -9.68 16.13 9.79
N PRO A 63 -9.17 17.34 9.52
CA PRO A 63 -9.00 17.84 8.17
C PRO A 63 -8.11 16.89 7.33
N PRO A 64 -8.45 16.63 6.06
CA PRO A 64 -7.65 15.74 5.23
C PRO A 64 -6.21 16.27 5.13
N PRO A 65 -5.19 15.41 5.29
CA PRO A 65 -3.79 15.84 5.34
C PRO A 65 -3.26 16.36 4.00
N PHE A 66 -4.02 16.18 2.91
CA PHE A 66 -3.67 16.68 1.59
C PHE A 66 -4.86 17.38 0.94
N PRO A 67 -4.66 18.54 0.27
CA PRO A 67 -5.73 19.33 -0.33
C PRO A 67 -6.42 18.69 -1.55
N ASN A 68 -6.02 17.49 -1.98
CA ASN A 68 -6.44 16.88 -3.25
C ASN A 68 -7.37 15.66 -3.07
N MET A 69 -8.35 15.68 -2.15
CA MET A 69 -9.22 14.53 -1.89
C MET A 69 -10.49 14.46 -2.77
N ASP A 70 -10.85 15.51 -3.52
CA ASP A 70 -12.07 15.49 -4.37
C ASP A 70 -11.94 14.71 -5.67
N GLN A 71 -10.76 14.18 -5.99
CA GLN A 71 -10.60 13.25 -7.09
C GLN A 71 -10.50 11.83 -6.55
N SER A 72 -11.65 11.26 -6.17
CA SER A 72 -11.87 9.83 -6.34
C SER A 72 -11.81 9.53 -7.84
N SER A 73 -10.58 9.57 -8.38
CA SER A 73 -10.31 9.24 -9.77
C SER A 73 -10.64 7.77 -9.91
N HIS A 74 -11.76 7.46 -10.53
CA HIS A 74 -12.03 6.13 -11.05
C HIS A 74 -10.90 5.82 -12.03
N PHE A 75 -9.87 5.10 -11.55
CA PHE A 75 -8.75 4.68 -12.38
C PHE A 75 -9.27 3.56 -13.28
N GLU A 76 -9.64 3.91 -14.51
CA GLU A 76 -9.87 2.91 -15.55
C GLU A 76 -8.52 2.32 -15.98
N PHE A 77 -8.31 1.05 -15.67
CA PHE A 77 -7.19 0.28 -16.17
C PHE A 77 -7.53 -0.15 -17.60
N THR A 78 -6.90 0.51 -18.59
CA THR A 78 -6.90 0.10 -20.01
C THR A 78 -5.63 -0.66 -20.35
#